data_AF-A0AA51UDM9-F1
#
_entry.id   AF-A0AA51UDM9-F1
#
_cell.length_a   1.000
_cell.length_b   1.000
_cell.length_c   1.000
_cell.angle_alpha   90.00
_cell.angle_beta   90.00
_cell.angle_gamma   90.00
#
_symmetry.space_group_name_H-M   'P 1'
#
loop_
_entity.id
_entity.type
_entity.pdbx_description
1 polymer ?
#
loop_
_entity_poly.entity_id
_entity_poly.type
_entity_poly.pdbx_seq_one_letter_code
_entity_poly.pdbx_strand_id
1 'polypeptide(L)'
;MEFKMTGGSIYIDSVPDFLKTVRSVSSNYNTIIQAMDAGKIAGEEHLLFSVRKALRAKTNNCCIARDMGIEIMLYASGKKQIEEAFSMGVHDGQMDVVFVVLGEKEEVEQSVRDLKDLIEETAVMGYTISKRAALIGQFSITDKEIQAAGEEMIPSLVLERVALVDVLK
;
A
#
# COMPACT_ATOMS: atom_id res chain seq x y z
N MET A 1 -9.56 -9.40 -13.98
CA MET A 1 -8.94 -8.76 -12.79
C MET A 1 -7.71 -7.95 -13.17
N GLU A 2 -7.95 -6.66 -13.35
CA GLU A 2 -6.98 -5.58 -13.51
C GLU A 2 -6.72 -4.92 -12.15
N PHE A 3 -5.64 -4.16 -12.03
CA PHE A 3 -5.45 -3.26 -10.89
C PHE A 3 -4.86 -1.92 -11.35
N LYS A 4 -5.19 -0.85 -10.62
CA LYS A 4 -4.61 0.49 -10.78
C LYS A 4 -4.23 1.07 -9.42
N MET A 5 -3.36 2.06 -9.46
CA MET A 5 -2.90 2.79 -8.28
C MET A 5 -3.12 4.28 -8.53
N THR A 6 -3.58 4.99 -7.51
CA THR A 6 -3.70 6.45 -7.51
C THR A 6 -3.42 6.97 -6.10
N GLY A 7 -2.97 8.20 -5.97
CA GLY A 7 -2.63 8.76 -4.66
C GLY A 7 -2.52 10.27 -4.72
N GLY A 8 -2.54 10.88 -3.55
CA GLY A 8 -2.51 12.31 -3.38
C GLY A 8 -2.58 12.71 -1.91
N SER A 9 -2.61 14.01 -1.68
CA SER A 9 -2.69 14.58 -0.33
C SER A 9 -4.16 14.70 0.11
N ILE A 10 -4.42 14.44 1.40
CA ILE A 10 -5.76 14.49 1.99
C ILE A 10 -5.69 14.89 3.45
N TYR A 11 -6.76 15.53 3.94
CA TYR A 11 -7.03 15.67 5.37
C TYR A 11 -8.14 14.70 5.78
N ILE A 12 -7.84 13.81 6.73
CA ILE A 12 -8.80 12.83 7.25
C ILE A 12 -9.29 13.30 8.63
N ASP A 13 -10.55 13.73 8.73
CA ASP A 13 -11.15 14.10 10.02
C ASP A 13 -11.31 12.90 10.98
N SER A 14 -11.68 11.76 10.40
CA SER A 14 -12.04 10.53 11.12
C SER A 14 -11.77 9.34 10.20
N VAL A 15 -10.76 8.53 10.53
CA VAL A 15 -10.43 7.30 9.81
C VAL A 15 -11.66 6.40 9.65
N PRO A 16 -12.51 6.16 10.67
CA PRO A 16 -13.71 5.35 10.50
C PRO A 16 -14.65 5.87 9.41
N ASP A 17 -14.85 7.18 9.30
CA ASP A 17 -15.76 7.77 8.30
C ASP A 17 -15.14 7.79 6.91
N PHE A 18 -13.83 8.09 6.82
CA PHE A 18 -13.08 7.95 5.58
C PHE A 18 -13.13 6.51 5.04
N LEU A 19 -12.93 5.50 5.90
CA LEU A 19 -13.04 4.10 5.48
C LEU A 19 -14.46 3.70 5.06
N LYS A 20 -15.51 4.32 5.62
CA LYS A 20 -16.89 4.12 5.11
C LYS A 20 -17.03 4.68 3.70
N THR A 21 -16.53 5.89 3.44
CA THR A 21 -16.54 6.49 2.10
C THR A 21 -15.82 5.60 1.08
N VAL A 22 -14.62 5.13 1.39
CA VAL A 22 -13.86 4.21 0.52
C VAL A 22 -14.62 2.90 0.28
N ARG A 23 -15.27 2.34 1.31
CA ARG A 23 -16.11 1.13 1.18
C ARG A 23 -17.33 1.36 0.31
N SER A 24 -17.94 2.55 0.35
CA SER A 24 -19.05 2.91 -0.53
C SER A 24 -18.61 2.92 -2.00
N VAL A 25 -17.45 3.52 -2.32
CA VAL A 25 -16.89 3.47 -3.68
C VAL A 25 -16.62 2.03 -4.13
N SER A 26 -15.96 1.24 -3.28
CA SER A 26 -15.68 -0.17 -3.52
C SER A 26 -16.96 -0.98 -3.82
N SER A 27 -18.03 -0.75 -3.05
CA SER A 27 -19.30 -1.46 -3.22
C SER A 27 -20.06 -1.02 -4.48
N ASN A 28 -20.01 0.26 -4.84
CA ASN A 28 -20.69 0.79 -6.02
C ASN A 28 -20.17 0.17 -7.32
N TYR A 29 -18.87 -0.12 -7.38
CA TYR A 29 -18.22 -0.67 -8.57
C TYR A 29 -17.77 -2.12 -8.42
N ASN A 30 -18.12 -2.81 -7.32
CA ASN A 30 -17.66 -4.18 -7.05
C ASN A 30 -16.13 -4.34 -7.18
N THR A 31 -15.38 -3.35 -6.69
CA THR A 31 -13.91 -3.35 -6.67
C THR A 31 -13.39 -3.57 -5.27
N ILE A 32 -12.16 -4.08 -5.15
CA ILE A 32 -11.40 -4.09 -3.91
C ILE A 32 -10.57 -2.81 -3.87
N ILE A 33 -10.70 -2.03 -2.80
CA ILE A 33 -9.92 -0.80 -2.61
C ILE A 33 -9.15 -0.88 -1.30
N GLN A 34 -7.83 -0.73 -1.37
CA GLN A 34 -6.96 -0.64 -0.20
C GLN A 34 -6.28 0.72 -0.14
N ALA A 35 -6.64 1.52 0.89
CA ALA A 35 -5.97 2.78 1.21
C ALA A 35 -4.76 2.55 2.13
N MET A 36 -3.64 3.20 1.86
CA MET A 36 -2.40 3.10 2.64
C MET A 36 -1.73 4.47 2.77
N ASP A 37 -0.95 4.63 3.84
CA ASP A 37 -0.07 5.78 4.06
C ASP A 37 1.06 5.80 3.03
N ALA A 38 1.01 6.78 2.12
CA ALA A 38 1.99 6.92 1.05
C ALA A 38 3.38 7.30 1.58
N GLY A 39 3.48 7.84 2.81
CA GLY A 39 4.73 8.09 3.52
C GLY A 39 5.53 6.81 3.80
N LYS A 40 4.87 5.65 3.79
CA LYS A 40 5.47 4.32 3.98
C LYS A 40 5.62 3.54 2.66
N ILE A 41 5.40 4.19 1.52
CA ILE A 41 5.57 3.60 0.19
C ILE A 41 6.89 4.04 -0.42
N ALA A 42 7.71 3.07 -0.81
CA ALA A 42 9.05 3.28 -1.34
C ALA A 42 9.12 3.39 -2.89
N GLY A 43 7.99 3.46 -3.58
CA GLY A 43 7.92 3.54 -5.03
C GLY A 43 6.75 2.76 -5.62
N GLU A 44 6.49 2.93 -6.91
CA GLU A 44 5.47 2.15 -7.63
C GLU A 44 5.82 0.66 -7.67
N GLU A 45 7.10 0.31 -7.82
CA GLU A 45 7.55 -1.09 -7.81
C GLU A 45 7.21 -1.79 -6.49
N HIS A 46 7.26 -1.06 -5.37
CA HIS A 46 6.89 -1.59 -4.06
C HIS A 46 5.44 -2.08 -4.03
N LEU A 47 4.51 -1.24 -4.50
CA LEU A 47 3.08 -1.58 -4.57
C LEU A 47 2.81 -2.65 -5.63
N LEU A 48 3.37 -2.49 -6.82
CA LEU A 48 3.25 -3.44 -7.92
C LEU A 48 3.66 -4.86 -7.48
N PHE A 49 4.81 -4.97 -6.80
CA PHE A 49 5.32 -6.24 -6.33
C PHE A 49 4.44 -6.84 -5.23
N SER A 50 3.96 -6.01 -4.31
CA SER A 50 3.05 -6.42 -3.23
C SER A 50 1.71 -6.94 -3.77
N VAL A 51 1.12 -6.26 -4.75
CA VAL A 51 -0.12 -6.70 -5.41
C VAL A 51 0.08 -8.04 -6.11
N ARG A 52 1.18 -8.21 -6.86
CA ARG A 52 1.49 -9.48 -7.55
C ARG A 52 1.67 -10.63 -6.56
N LYS A 53 2.35 -10.39 -5.44
CA LYS A 53 2.54 -11.37 -4.37
C LYS A 53 1.20 -11.78 -3.74
N ALA A 54 0.34 -10.81 -3.40
CA ALA A 54 -0.99 -11.10 -2.87
C ALA A 54 -1.86 -11.90 -3.84
N LEU A 55 -1.86 -11.54 -5.14
CA LEU A 55 -2.61 -12.27 -6.16
C LEU A 55 -2.10 -13.70 -6.33
N ARG A 56 -0.77 -13.89 -6.28
CA ARG A 56 -0.17 -15.22 -6.30
C ARG A 56 -0.58 -16.04 -5.06
N ALA A 57 -0.58 -15.44 -3.88
CA ALA A 57 -1.00 -16.10 -2.65
C ALA A 57 -2.46 -16.56 -2.72
N LYS A 58 -3.33 -15.73 -3.31
CA LYS A 58 -4.74 -16.06 -3.56
C LYS A 58 -4.88 -17.26 -4.50
N THR A 59 -4.18 -17.25 -5.63
CA THR A 59 -4.18 -18.38 -6.58
C THR A 59 -3.69 -19.68 -5.94
N ASN A 60 -2.74 -19.59 -5.01
CA ASN A 60 -2.16 -20.73 -4.32
C ASN A 60 -2.94 -21.14 -3.05
N ASN A 61 -4.04 -20.48 -2.71
CA ASN A 61 -4.79 -20.67 -1.46
C ASN A 61 -3.91 -20.56 -0.19
N CYS A 62 -2.91 -19.68 -0.20
CA CYS A 62 -2.00 -19.44 0.93
C CYS A 62 -2.05 -18.01 1.47
N CYS A 63 -3.17 -17.31 1.24
CA CYS A 63 -3.42 -16.02 1.87
C CYS A 63 -3.46 -16.16 3.40
N ILE A 64 -2.93 -15.14 4.08
CA ILE A 64 -3.04 -15.02 5.54
C ILE A 64 -4.34 -14.29 5.88
N ALA A 65 -4.63 -13.21 5.15
CA ALA A 65 -5.85 -12.44 5.29
C ALA A 65 -6.98 -13.01 4.44
N ARG A 66 -8.20 -12.93 4.98
CA ARG A 66 -9.43 -13.28 4.22
C ARG A 66 -9.79 -12.21 3.19
N ASP A 67 -9.45 -10.96 3.49
CA ASP A 67 -9.69 -9.82 2.62
C ASP A 67 -8.47 -9.58 1.73
N MET A 68 -8.72 -9.36 0.43
CA MET A 68 -7.67 -9.19 -0.57
C MET A 68 -6.91 -7.86 -0.42
N GLY A 69 -7.60 -6.79 -0.01
CA GLY A 69 -6.96 -5.51 0.28
C GLY A 69 -6.00 -5.62 1.46
N ILE A 70 -6.42 -6.32 2.51
CA ILE A 70 -5.57 -6.60 3.68
C ILE A 70 -4.38 -7.49 3.30
N GLU A 71 -4.56 -8.51 2.44
CA GLU A 71 -3.43 -9.32 1.96
C GLU A 71 -2.40 -8.47 1.19
N ILE A 72 -2.85 -7.50 0.39
CA ILE A 72 -1.96 -6.55 -0.30
C ILE A 72 -1.21 -5.68 0.71
N MET A 73 -1.90 -5.13 1.71
CA MET A 73 -1.27 -4.34 2.78
C MET A 73 -0.24 -5.19 3.55
N LEU A 74 -0.54 -6.47 3.79
CA LEU A 74 0.38 -7.39 4.45
C LEU A 74 1.69 -7.53 3.67
N TYR A 75 1.62 -7.80 2.37
CA TYR A 75 2.82 -7.84 1.53
C TYR A 75 3.54 -6.49 1.48
N ALA A 76 2.80 -5.38 1.33
CA ALA A 76 3.37 -4.03 1.31
C ALA A 76 4.02 -3.63 2.64
N SER A 77 3.61 -4.22 3.76
CA SER A 77 4.24 -3.97 5.05
C SER A 77 5.56 -4.73 5.23
N GLY A 78 5.82 -5.76 4.41
CA GLY A 78 6.92 -6.70 4.64
C GLY A 78 6.76 -7.54 5.91
N LYS A 79 5.56 -7.60 6.51
CA LYS A 79 5.26 -8.33 7.75
C LYS A 79 4.45 -9.59 7.47
N LYS A 80 4.33 -10.45 8.49
CA LYS A 80 3.50 -11.67 8.45
C LYS A 80 2.22 -11.58 9.25
N GLN A 81 2.15 -10.64 10.18
CA GLN A 81 1.01 -10.48 11.05
C GLN A 81 0.16 -9.33 10.54
N ILE A 82 -1.16 -9.57 10.44
CA ILE A 82 -2.12 -8.56 10.00
C ILE A 82 -2.08 -7.35 10.93
N GLU A 83 -1.96 -7.56 12.24
CA GLU A 83 -1.88 -6.48 13.23
C GLU A 83 -0.70 -5.55 12.96
N GLU A 84 0.47 -6.10 12.64
CA GLU A 84 1.65 -5.32 12.28
C GLU A 84 1.48 -4.60 10.94
N ALA A 85 0.76 -5.19 9.98
CA ALA A 85 0.52 -4.59 8.67
C ALA A 85 -0.31 -3.31 8.74
N PHE A 86 -1.21 -3.16 9.72
CA PHE A 86 -2.01 -1.95 9.90
C PHE A 86 -1.19 -0.69 10.19
N SER A 87 0.09 -0.83 10.54
CA SER A 87 1.04 0.30 10.56
C SER A 87 1.17 1.01 9.20
N MET A 88 0.84 0.34 8.09
CA MET A 88 0.78 0.91 6.74
C MET A 88 -0.55 1.65 6.45
N GLY A 89 -1.51 1.56 7.36
CA GLY A 89 -2.84 2.15 7.19
C GLY A 89 -2.86 3.67 7.30
N VAL A 90 -4.00 4.25 6.96
CA VAL A 90 -4.28 5.68 7.08
C VAL A 90 -4.45 6.12 8.54
N HIS A 91 -4.23 7.40 8.81
CA HIS A 91 -4.40 8.01 10.13
C HIS A 91 -5.17 9.33 10.05
N ASP A 92 -5.66 9.82 11.18
CA ASP A 92 -6.35 11.12 11.25
C ASP A 92 -5.36 12.27 10.97
N GLY A 93 -5.88 13.38 10.43
CA GLY A 93 -5.13 14.58 10.10
C GLY A 93 -4.63 14.61 8.65
N GLN A 94 -3.66 15.49 8.39
CA GLN A 94 -3.06 15.65 7.07
C GLN A 94 -2.13 14.48 6.76
N MET A 95 -2.32 13.85 5.61
CA MET A 95 -1.41 12.79 5.13
C MET A 95 -1.41 12.69 3.60
N ASP A 96 -0.42 11.98 3.07
CA ASP A 96 -0.44 11.49 1.70
C ASP A 96 -0.97 10.06 1.69
N VAL A 97 -1.97 9.78 0.86
CA VAL A 97 -2.61 8.48 0.75
C VAL A 97 -2.37 7.88 -0.64
N VAL A 98 -2.20 6.56 -0.69
CA VAL A 98 -2.27 5.80 -1.93
C VAL A 98 -3.42 4.79 -1.85
N PHE A 99 -4.12 4.62 -2.95
CA PHE A 99 -5.13 3.61 -3.15
C PHE A 99 -4.65 2.58 -4.16
N VAL A 100 -4.78 1.31 -3.81
CA VAL A 100 -4.70 0.19 -4.74
C VAL A 100 -6.13 -0.28 -5.02
N VAL A 101 -6.51 -0.30 -6.29
CA VAL A 101 -7.85 -0.71 -6.74
C VAL A 101 -7.72 -1.97 -7.59
N LEU A 102 -8.46 -3.02 -7.28
CA LEU A 102 -8.55 -4.25 -8.07
C LEU A 102 -9.98 -4.56 -8.46
N GLY A 103 -10.18 -5.04 -9.68
CA GLY A 103 -11.50 -5.39 -10.18
C GLY A 103 -11.49 -5.68 -11.67
N GLU A 104 -12.65 -5.61 -12.29
CA GLU A 104 -12.76 -5.59 -13.74
C GLU A 104 -12.42 -4.19 -14.28
N LYS A 105 -11.98 -4.12 -15.54
CA LYS A 105 -11.28 -2.94 -16.09
C LYS A 105 -12.07 -1.64 -15.95
N GLU A 106 -13.34 -1.68 -16.31
CA GLU A 106 -14.20 -0.49 -16.34
C GLU A 106 -14.55 -0.03 -14.93
N GLU A 107 -14.80 -0.98 -14.04
CA GLU A 107 -15.09 -0.76 -12.62
C GLU A 107 -13.89 -0.15 -11.88
N VAL A 108 -12.67 -0.62 -12.20
CA VAL A 108 -11.42 -0.03 -11.70
C VAL A 108 -11.27 1.42 -12.16
N GLU A 109 -11.58 1.70 -13.43
CA GLU A 109 -11.50 3.06 -13.96
C GLU A 109 -12.48 4.02 -13.28
N GLN A 110 -13.73 3.60 -13.05
CA GLN A 110 -14.70 4.43 -12.35
C GLN A 110 -14.35 4.61 -10.88
N SER A 111 -13.92 3.54 -10.19
CA SER A 111 -13.48 3.63 -8.79
C SER A 111 -12.31 4.61 -8.62
N VAL A 112 -11.33 4.58 -9.53
CA VAL A 112 -10.20 5.52 -9.49
C VAL A 112 -10.65 6.97 -9.70
N ARG A 113 -11.66 7.22 -10.53
CA ARG A 113 -12.21 8.57 -10.72
C ARG A 113 -12.84 9.09 -9.42
N ASP A 114 -13.72 8.30 -8.81
CA ASP A 114 -14.37 8.69 -7.54
C ASP A 114 -13.36 8.88 -6.40
N LEU A 115 -12.30 8.07 -6.35
CA LEU A 115 -11.24 8.22 -5.35
C LEU A 115 -10.42 9.51 -5.57
N LYS A 116 -10.22 9.94 -6.82
CA LYS A 116 -9.53 11.19 -7.13
C LYS A 116 -10.28 12.41 -6.63
N ASP A 117 -11.61 12.35 -6.56
CA ASP A 117 -12.42 13.43 -5.98
C ASP A 117 -12.25 13.56 -4.46
N LEU A 118 -11.66 12.56 -3.79
CA LEU A 118 -11.39 12.58 -2.35
C LEU A 118 -10.02 13.17 -1.99
N ILE A 119 -9.14 13.38 -2.97
CA ILE A 119 -7.74 13.74 -2.75
C ILE A 119 -7.32 14.94 -3.61
N GLU A 120 -6.31 15.66 -3.16
CA GLU A 120 -5.54 16.54 -4.04
C GLU A 120 -4.48 15.69 -4.76
N GLU A 121 -4.66 15.42 -6.05
CA GLU A 121 -3.78 14.53 -6.81
C GLU A 121 -2.35 15.09 -6.87
N THR A 122 -1.41 14.35 -6.27
CA THR A 122 0.01 14.70 -6.19
C THR A 122 0.87 13.45 -6.35
N ALA A 123 2.12 13.61 -6.79
CA ALA A 123 3.05 12.50 -7.01
C ALA A 123 3.59 11.93 -5.69
N VAL A 124 2.75 11.18 -4.97
CA VAL A 124 3.05 10.69 -3.61
C VAL A 124 3.63 9.28 -3.57
N MET A 125 3.74 8.55 -4.69
CA MET A 125 4.20 7.15 -4.67
C MET A 125 5.72 7.01 -4.65
N GLY A 126 6.46 7.97 -5.21
CA GLY A 126 7.91 7.92 -5.32
C GLY A 126 8.64 7.94 -3.97
N TYR A 127 9.84 7.36 -3.93
CA TYR A 127 10.75 7.54 -2.79
C TYR A 127 11.28 8.97 -2.76
N THR A 128 11.26 9.59 -1.59
CA THR A 128 11.81 10.91 -1.32
C THR A 128 12.55 10.89 0.01
N ILE A 129 13.47 11.84 0.19
CA ILE A 129 14.23 11.99 1.45
C ILE A 129 13.30 12.18 2.66
N SER A 130 12.14 12.83 2.48
CA SER A 130 11.15 13.01 3.56
C SER A 130 10.59 11.69 4.08
N LYS A 131 10.54 10.63 3.25
CA LYS A 131 10.04 9.31 3.64
C LYS A 131 11.10 8.41 4.27
N ARG A 132 12.37 8.79 4.17
CA ARG A 132 13.52 7.99 4.64
C ARG A 132 13.30 7.42 6.04
N ALA A 133 13.02 8.29 7.02
CA ALA A 133 12.89 7.88 8.42
C ALA A 133 11.72 6.91 8.63
N ALA A 134 10.58 7.17 7.96
CA ALA A 134 9.41 6.31 8.03
C ALA A 134 9.70 4.92 7.45
N LEU A 135 10.34 4.84 6.28
CA LEU A 135 10.69 3.58 5.63
C LEU A 135 11.72 2.79 6.44
N ILE A 136 12.76 3.44 6.97
CA ILE A 136 13.76 2.80 7.83
C ILE A 136 13.09 2.18 9.06
N GLY A 137 12.23 2.93 9.74
CA GLY A 137 11.50 2.45 10.92
C GLY A 137 10.56 1.30 10.58
N GLN A 138 9.75 1.46 9.53
CA GLN A 138 8.74 0.49 9.11
C GLN A 138 9.35 -0.88 8.74
N PHE A 139 10.41 -0.85 7.95
CA PHE A 139 11.04 -2.05 7.39
C PHE A 139 12.26 -2.53 8.18
N SER A 140 12.53 -1.89 9.32
CA SER A 140 13.68 -2.20 10.20
C SER A 140 15.00 -2.26 9.44
N ILE A 141 15.18 -1.32 8.50
CA ILE A 141 16.41 -1.21 7.70
C ILE A 141 17.51 -0.66 8.60
N THR A 142 18.63 -1.36 8.67
CA THR A 142 19.72 -1.02 9.58
C THR A 142 20.73 -0.07 8.92
N ASP A 143 21.44 0.72 9.74
CA ASP A 143 22.51 1.59 9.24
C ASP A 143 23.61 0.81 8.50
N LYS A 144 23.87 -0.45 8.90
CA LYS A 144 24.85 -1.32 8.22
C LYS A 144 24.41 -1.66 6.80
N GLU A 145 23.11 -1.88 6.58
CA GLU A 145 22.58 -2.17 5.25
C GLU A 145 22.65 -0.94 4.35
N ILE A 146 22.32 0.23 4.89
CA ILE A 146 22.44 1.50 4.17
C ILE A 146 23.91 1.81 3.83
N GLN A 147 24.83 1.60 4.77
CA GLN A 147 26.27 1.78 4.53
C GLN A 147 26.81 0.83 3.46
N ALA A 148 26.28 -0.39 3.37
CA ALA A 148 26.72 -1.39 2.40
C ALA A 148 26.12 -1.18 1.01
N ALA A 149 24.83 -0.83 0.93
CA ALA A 149 24.10 -0.75 -0.33
C ALA A 149 24.05 0.66 -0.93
N GLY A 150 24.09 1.70 -0.10
CA GLY A 150 23.81 3.08 -0.49
C GLY A 150 22.42 3.54 -0.04
N GLU A 151 22.28 4.85 0.15
CA GLU A 151 21.05 5.51 0.60
C GLU A 151 19.94 5.42 -0.46
N GLU A 152 20.34 5.47 -1.73
CA GLU A 152 19.50 5.29 -2.90
C GLU A 152 18.89 3.88 -3.01
N MET A 153 19.44 2.91 -2.27
CA MET A 153 18.99 1.51 -2.30
C MET A 153 17.89 1.20 -1.27
N ILE A 154 17.42 2.18 -0.48
CA ILE A 154 16.30 1.99 0.45
C ILE A 154 15.06 1.37 -0.23
N PRO A 155 14.61 1.82 -1.42
CA PRO A 155 13.53 1.15 -2.14
C PRO A 155 13.80 -0.32 -2.45
N SER A 156 15.02 -0.68 -2.84
CA SER A 156 15.41 -2.06 -3.10
C SER A 156 15.42 -2.92 -1.83
N LEU A 157 15.89 -2.35 -0.71
CA LEU A 157 15.83 -3.01 0.59
C LEU A 157 14.37 -3.26 1.00
N VAL A 158 13.47 -2.30 0.77
CA VAL A 158 12.02 -2.50 0.99
C VAL A 158 11.48 -3.66 0.15
N LEU A 159 11.80 -3.70 -1.15
CA LEU A 159 11.39 -4.80 -2.03
C LEU A 159 11.90 -6.17 -1.55
N GLU A 160 13.09 -6.24 -0.96
CA GLU A 160 13.61 -7.45 -0.34
C GLU A 160 12.70 -7.93 0.80
N ARG A 161 12.19 -7.03 1.65
CA ARG A 161 11.30 -7.39 2.78
C ARG A 161 9.98 -7.94 2.24
N VAL A 162 9.44 -7.32 1.19
CA VAL A 162 8.24 -7.84 0.48
C VAL A 162 8.51 -9.23 -0.12
N ALA A 163 9.70 -9.45 -0.69
CA ALA A 163 10.07 -10.75 -1.26
C ALA A 163 10.11 -11.86 -0.19
N LEU A 164 10.66 -11.55 0.98
CA LEU A 164 10.91 -12.47 2.08
C LEU A 164 9.66 -12.85 2.89
N VAL A 165 8.55 -12.12 2.74
CA VAL A 165 7.29 -12.45 3.45
C VAL A 165 6.95 -13.93 3.31
N ASP A 166 7.00 -14.48 2.09
CA ASP A 166 6.66 -15.89 1.81
C ASP A 166 7.70 -16.92 2.28
N VAL A 167 8.98 -16.57 2.29
CA VAL A 167 10.06 -17.50 2.67
C VAL A 167 10.02 -17.78 4.17
N LEU A 168 9.57 -16.78 4.91
CA LEU A 168 9.48 -16.85 6.35
C LEU A 168 8.09 -17.38 6.80
N LYS A 169 7.12 -17.60 5.89
CA LYS A 169 5.79 -18.17 6.22
C LYS A 169 5.89 -19.60 6.73
#